data_AF-A0A7C4VC46-F1
#
_entry.id   AF-A0A7C4VC46-F1
#
_cell.length_a   1.000
_cell.length_b   1.000
_cell.length_c   1.000
_cell.angle_alpha   90.00
_cell.angle_beta   90.00
_cell.angle_gamma   90.00
#
_symmetry.space_group_name_H-M   'P 1'
#
loop_
_entity.id
_entity.type
_entity.pdbx_description
1 polymer ?
#
loop_
_entity_poly.entity_id
_entity_poly.type
_entity_poly.pdbx_seq_one_letter_code
_entity_poly.pdbx_strand_id
1 'polypeptide(L)' 'MCESNKLTSHPLPPTSHRPPPTPHLLLIDNYDSFTYNLADYLGQLGARLTVWRNDKFALEDV' A
#
# COMPACT_ATOMS: atom_id res chain seq x y z
N MET A 1 27.56 -51.06 10.06
CA MET A 1 27.51 -49.68 10.55
C MET A 1 26.35 -48.99 9.84
N CYS A 2 25.29 -48.69 10.60
CA CYS A 2 24.35 -47.61 10.26
C CYS A 2 25.16 -46.30 10.23
N GLU A 3 24.88 -45.30 9.39
CA GLU A 3 23.75 -44.38 9.54
C GLU A 3 23.25 -43.91 8.17
N SER A 4 22.02 -44.30 7.82
CA SER A 4 21.25 -43.62 6.79
C SER A 4 20.73 -42.31 7.38
N ASN A 5 21.24 -41.19 6.88
CA ASN A 5 20.82 -39.84 7.25
C ASN A 5 19.32 -39.67 6.93
N LYS A 6 18.47 -39.79 7.96
CA LYS A 6 17.04 -39.52 7.85
C LYS A 6 16.86 -38.02 7.59
N LEU A 7 16.73 -37.65 6.32
CA LEU A 7 16.20 -36.34 5.93
C LEU A 7 14.76 -36.29 6.45
N THR A 8 14.57 -35.76 7.64
CA THR A 8 13.26 -35.62 8.26
C THR A 8 12.40 -34.78 7.34
N SER A 9 11.34 -35.37 6.81
CA SER A 9 10.26 -34.70 6.08
C SER A 9 9.48 -33.82 7.06
N HIS A 10 10.08 -32.72 7.51
CA HIS A 10 9.37 -31.71 8.27
C HIS A 10 8.63 -30.83 7.26
N PRO A 11 7.28 -30.73 7.30
CA PRO A 11 6.58 -29.76 6.47
C PRO A 11 7.09 -28.36 6.85
N LEU A 12 7.49 -27.59 5.83
CA LEU A 12 7.85 -26.18 6.00
C LEU A 12 6.66 -25.46 6.66
N PRO A 13 6.90 -24.56 7.63
CA PRO A 13 5.82 -23.80 8.23
C PRO A 13 5.07 -23.04 7.13
N PRO A 14 3.73 -22.89 7.21
CA PRO A 14 3.01 -22.06 6.27
C PRO A 14 3.61 -20.67 6.32
N THR A 15 4.23 -20.23 5.22
CA THR A 15 4.76 -18.88 5.11
C THR A 15 3.55 -17.97 5.20
N SER A 16 3.40 -17.28 6.32
CA SER A 16 2.40 -16.22 6.49
C SER A 16 2.85 -15.04 5.66
N HIS A 17 2.68 -15.16 4.34
CA HIS A 17 2.94 -14.09 3.40
C HIS A 17 1.87 -13.01 3.62
N ARG A 18 2.07 -12.18 4.65
CA ARG A 18 1.30 -10.96 4.83
C ARG A 18 1.58 -10.10 3.59
N PRO A 19 0.55 -9.72 2.81
CA PRO A 19 0.78 -8.80 1.70
C PRO A 19 1.40 -7.50 2.25
N PRO A 20 2.30 -6.87 1.48
CA PRO A 20 2.87 -5.59 1.90
C PRO A 20 1.73 -4.60 2.18
N PRO A 21 1.87 -3.75 3.20
CA PRO A 21 0.84 -2.76 3.51
C PRO A 21 0.64 -1.84 2.31
N THR A 22 -0.62 -1.64 1.92
CA THR A 22 -0.98 -0.64 0.90
C THR A 22 -0.82 0.76 1.51
N PRO A 23 0.04 1.63 0.96
CA PRO A 23 0.19 2.98 1.48
C PRO A 23 -1.12 3.76 1.31
N HIS A 24 -1.52 4.52 2.34
CA HIS A 24 -2.67 5.42 2.27
C HIS A 24 -2.17 6.86 2.20
N LEU A 25 -2.53 7.57 1.13
CA LEU A 25 -2.06 8.90 0.81
C LEU A 25 -3.23 9.89 0.73
N LEU A 26 -3.04 11.08 1.34
CA LEU A 26 -3.90 12.24 1.16
C LEU A 26 -3.25 13.18 0.15
N LEU A 27 -3.93 13.46 -0.96
CA LEU A 27 -3.50 14.38 -2.00
C LEU A 27 -4.34 15.67 -1.92
N ILE A 28 -3.67 16.80 -1.72
CA ILE A 28 -4.33 18.11 -1.70
C ILE A 28 -4.26 18.72 -3.10
N ASP A 29 -5.42 18.85 -3.73
CA ASP A 29 -5.62 19.48 -5.03
C ASP A 29 -5.69 21.00 -4.87
N ASN A 30 -4.72 21.70 -5.47
CA ASN A 30 -4.63 23.16 -5.49
C ASN A 30 -5.08 23.76 -6.84
N TYR A 31 -5.97 23.07 -7.58
CA TYR A 31 -6.35 23.44 -8.96
C TYR A 31 -5.18 23.39 -9.95
N ASP A 32 -4.19 22.55 -9.66
CA ASP A 32 -3.13 22.28 -10.62
C ASP A 32 -3.61 21.20 -11.60
N SER A 33 -3.39 21.44 -12.88
CA SER A 33 -3.58 20.46 -13.95
C SER A 33 -2.86 19.12 -13.72
N PHE A 34 -1.80 19.09 -12.91
CA PHE A 34 -1.02 17.88 -12.64
C PHE A 34 -1.62 16.95 -11.57
N THR A 35 -2.61 17.40 -10.79
CA THR A 35 -3.16 16.60 -9.67
C THR A 35 -3.67 15.23 -10.12
N TYR A 36 -4.37 15.15 -11.26
CA TYR A 36 -4.91 13.89 -11.77
C TYR A 36 -3.83 12.92 -12.23
N ASN A 37 -2.73 13.43 -12.78
CA ASN A 37 -1.60 12.60 -13.20
C ASN A 37 -0.96 11.92 -11.98
N LEU A 38 -0.80 12.65 -10.87
CA LEU A 38 -0.27 12.08 -9.62
C LEU A 38 -1.23 11.04 -9.04
N ALA A 39 -2.53 11.32 -9.01
CA ALA A 39 -3.52 10.38 -8.50
C ALA A 39 -3.54 9.07 -9.30
N ASP A 40 -3.46 9.15 -10.63
CA ASP A 40 -3.44 7.98 -11.50
C ASP A 40 -2.17 7.14 -11.30
N TYR A 41 -0.99 7.76 -11.32
CA TYR A 41 0.27 7.05 -11.09
C TYR A 41 0.35 6.39 -9.71
N LEU A 42 -0.09 7.08 -8.66
CA LEU A 42 -0.09 6.53 -7.31
C LEU A 42 -1.10 5.36 -7.17
N GLY A 43 -2.24 5.43 -7.86
CA GLY A 43 -3.21 4.34 -7.93
C GLY A 43 -2.65 3.11 -8.65
N GLN A 44 -1.95 3.30 -9.77
CA GLN A 44 -1.30 2.22 -10.52
C GLN A 44 -0.19 1.53 -9.70
N LEU A 45 0.45 2.26 -8.77
CA LEU A 45 1.44 1.72 -7.83
C LEU A 45 0.81 0.99 -6.62
N GLY A 46 -0.51 0.91 -6.54
CA GLY A 46 -1.23 0.19 -5.47
C GLY A 46 -1.45 1.01 -4.20
N ALA A 47 -1.34 2.35 -4.27
CA ALA A 47 -1.67 3.22 -3.16
C ALA A 47 -3.19 3.40 -3.02
N ARG A 48 -3.66 3.46 -1.78
CA ARG A 48 -4.98 3.97 -1.44
C ARG A 48 -4.92 5.49 -1.39
N LEU A 49 -5.74 6.18 -2.18
CA LEU A 49 -5.73 7.65 -2.27
C LEU A 49 -7.00 8.27 -1.69
N THR A 50 -6.85 9.47 -1.14
CA THR A 50 -7.94 10.38 -0.80
C THR A 50 -7.55 11.76 -1.34
N VAL A 51 -8.40 12.39 -2.14
CA VAL A 51 -8.09 13.67 -2.79
C VAL A 51 -9.01 14.75 -2.23
N TRP A 52 -8.45 15.81 -1.65
CA TRP A 52 -9.20 16.96 -1.12
C TRP A 52 -8.81 18.23 -1.86
N ARG A 53 -9.78 19.11 -2.15
CA ARG A 53 -9.47 20.44 -2.72
C ARG A 53 -9.15 21.43 -1.62
N ASN A 54 -8.14 22.26 -1.86
CA ASN A 54 -7.61 23.21 -0.89
C ASN A 54 -8.54 24.40 -0.57
N ASP A 55 -9.65 24.57 -1.28
CA ASP A 55 -10.58 25.69 -1.13
C ASP A 55 -12.01 25.26 -0.77
N LYS A 56 -12.23 23.96 -0.53
CA LYS A 56 -13.55 23.40 -0.19
C LYS A 56 -13.77 23.19 1.31
N PHE A 57 -12.90 23.74 2.14
CA PHE A 57 -13.10 23.78 3.58
C PHE A 57 -13.34 25.22 4.01
N ALA A 58 -14.42 25.43 4.76
CA ALA A 58 -14.59 26.66 5.50
C ALA A 58 -13.72 26.53 6.77
N LEU A 59 -13.12 27.62 7.26
CA LEU A 59 -12.22 27.57 8.42
C LEU A 59 -12.95 27.08 9.69
N GLU A 60 -14.29 27.11 9.65
CA GLU A 60 -15.21 26.65 10.68
C GLU A 60 -15.35 25.12 10.78
N ASP A 61 -14.75 24.34 9.87
CA ASP A 61 -14.82 22.86 9.84
C ASP A 61 -13.67 22.14 10.58
N VAL A 62 -12.76 22.89 11.24
CA VAL A 62 -11.57 22.37 11.96
C VAL A 62 -11.62 22.65 13.46
#